data_AF-A0A7W1UNP0-F1
#
_entry.id   AF-A0A7W1UNP0-F1
#
_cell.length_a   1.000
_cell.length_b   1.000
_cell.length_c   1.000
_cell.angle_alpha   90.00
_cell.angle_beta   90.00
_cell.angle_gamma   90.00
#
_symmetry.space_group_name_H-M   'P 1'
#
loop_
_entity.id
_entity.type
_entity.pdbx_description
1 polymer ?
#
loop_
_entity_poly.entity_id
_entity_poly.type
_entity_poly.pdbx_seq_one_letter_code
_entity_poly.pdbx_strand_id
1 'polypeptide(L)'
;METRFAKIISYLFHPLLMPTYGFALIFFTENYISNFISSELKFIILGVTFLFTFLLPGLNALILLKMGRIRSLEMESGKERIIPYTSTALYFFALYYLFYNAEFPAVLKLLILGAAISILLTLIINFRWKISAHTVGIGGIAGAAMGIMHRLQIDMFLVFLFILFCSG
;
A
#
# COMPACT_ATOMS: atom_id res chain seq x y z
N MET A 1 -22.50 -13.80 -7.57
CA MET A 1 -21.38 -14.28 -8.41
C MET A 1 -20.67 -13.05 -8.94
N GLU A 2 -19.46 -12.75 -8.48
CA GLU A 2 -18.67 -11.68 -9.09
C GLU A 2 -18.31 -12.06 -10.53
N THR A 3 -18.44 -11.11 -11.45
CA THR A 3 -17.99 -11.30 -12.83
C THR A 3 -16.46 -11.39 -12.86
N ARG A 4 -15.90 -12.10 -13.85
CA ARG A 4 -14.44 -12.23 -14.02
C ARG A 4 -13.72 -10.87 -14.05
N PHE A 5 -14.43 -9.86 -14.55
CA PHE A 5 -13.98 -8.47 -14.60
C PHE A 5 -13.84 -7.82 -13.21
N ALA A 6 -14.83 -8.00 -12.33
CA ALA A 6 -14.78 -7.47 -10.97
C ALA A 6 -13.56 -7.98 -10.19
N LYS A 7 -13.26 -9.29 -10.32
CA LYS A 7 -12.09 -9.89 -9.66
C LYS A 7 -10.77 -9.29 -10.12
N ILE A 8 -10.62 -9.01 -11.42
CA ILE A 8 -9.40 -8.39 -11.96
C ILE A 8 -9.21 -7.00 -11.34
N ILE A 9 -10.29 -6.21 -11.28
CA ILE A 9 -10.27 -4.89 -10.65
C ILE A 9 -9.88 -5.02 -9.17
N SER A 10 -10.48 -5.95 -8.42
CA SER A 10 -10.12 -6.17 -7.01
C SER A 10 -8.65 -6.52 -6.80
N TYR A 11 -8.05 -7.32 -7.68
CA TYR A 11 -6.62 -7.61 -7.61
C TYR A 11 -5.74 -6.42 -7.98
N LEU A 12 -6.11 -5.65 -9.02
CA LEU A 12 -5.35 -4.46 -9.42
C LEU A 12 -5.39 -3.36 -8.37
N PHE A 13 -6.54 -3.17 -7.71
CA PHE A 13 -6.74 -2.18 -6.65
C PHE A 13 -6.61 -2.79 -5.25
N HIS A 14 -5.80 -3.85 -5.12
CA HIS A 14 -5.57 -4.48 -3.83
C HIS A 14 -4.84 -3.50 -2.88
N PRO A 15 -5.24 -3.37 -1.60
CA PRO A 15 -4.70 -2.38 -0.65
C PRO A 15 -3.19 -2.42 -0.49
N LEU A 16 -2.66 -3.64 -0.54
CA LEU A 16 -1.24 -3.93 -0.43
C LEU A 16 -0.40 -3.37 -1.59
N LEU A 17 -1.00 -3.08 -2.75
CA LEU A 17 -0.33 -2.46 -3.89
C LEU A 17 -0.28 -0.92 -3.78
N MET A 18 -1.11 -0.32 -2.92
CA MET A 18 -1.26 1.13 -2.84
C MET A 18 0.05 1.87 -2.56
N PRO A 19 0.94 1.39 -1.65
CA PRO A 19 2.25 2.04 -1.48
C PRO A 19 3.08 1.98 -2.77
N THR A 20 3.10 0.85 -3.47
CA THR A 20 3.83 0.69 -4.74
C THR A 20 3.33 1.69 -5.79
N TYR A 21 2.01 1.88 -5.89
CA TYR A 21 1.42 2.90 -6.77
C TYR A 21 1.78 4.32 -6.33
N GLY A 22 1.82 4.61 -5.03
CA GLY A 22 2.27 5.90 -4.53
C GLY A 22 3.71 6.23 -4.94
N PHE A 23 4.61 5.26 -4.90
CA PHE A 23 5.98 5.42 -5.44
C PHE A 23 5.99 5.60 -6.95
N ALA A 24 5.18 4.84 -7.68
CA ALA A 24 5.07 4.98 -9.13
C ALA A 24 4.60 6.39 -9.52
N LEU A 25 3.64 6.97 -8.80
CA LEU A 25 3.21 8.36 -9.02
C LEU A 25 4.36 9.36 -8.86
N ILE A 26 5.22 9.18 -7.86
CA ILE A 26 6.40 10.04 -7.65
C ILE A 26 7.45 9.84 -8.75
N PHE A 27 7.68 8.62 -9.20
CA PHE A 27 8.78 8.32 -10.11
C PHE A 27 8.47 8.54 -11.60
N PHE A 28 7.20 8.44 -11.97
CA PHE A 28 6.73 8.53 -13.35
C PHE A 28 5.92 9.80 -13.63
N THR A 29 5.89 10.75 -12.71
CA THR A 29 5.42 12.11 -12.97
C THR A 29 6.59 13.07 -12.88
N GLU A 30 6.63 14.09 -13.72
CA GLU A 30 7.73 15.04 -13.77
C GLU A 30 7.87 15.82 -12.44
N ASN A 31 9.00 15.65 -11.76
CA ASN A 31 9.38 16.40 -10.57
C ASN A 31 10.89 16.27 -10.26
N TYR A 32 11.37 17.00 -9.26
CA TYR A 32 12.80 17.00 -8.93
C TYR A 32 13.32 15.62 -8.48
N ILE A 33 12.50 14.80 -7.79
CA ILE A 33 12.89 13.43 -7.37
C ILE A 33 12.96 12.51 -8.58
N SER A 34 11.97 12.57 -9.47
CA SER A 34 11.94 11.74 -10.68
C SER A 34 13.15 12.01 -11.58
N ASN A 35 13.65 13.24 -11.62
CA ASN A 35 14.76 13.63 -12.48
C ASN A 35 16.14 13.29 -11.87
N PHE A 36 16.24 13.22 -10.55
CA PHE A 36 17.49 12.95 -9.85
C PHE A 36 17.78 11.45 -9.65
N ILE A 37 16.73 10.62 -9.48
CA ILE A 37 16.87 9.18 -9.29
C ILE A 37 16.98 8.49 -10.65
N SER A 38 18.01 7.67 -10.84
CA SER A 38 18.18 6.89 -12.09
C SER A 38 17.03 5.90 -12.31
N SER A 39 16.76 5.57 -13.57
CA SER A 39 15.70 4.63 -13.94
C SER A 39 15.88 3.26 -13.27
N GLU A 40 17.11 2.77 -13.18
CA GLU A 40 17.45 1.49 -12.53
C GLU A 40 17.07 1.53 -11.05
N LEU A 41 17.42 2.62 -10.35
CA LEU A 41 17.11 2.76 -8.94
C LEU A 41 15.61 2.92 -8.69
N LYS A 42 14.86 3.59 -9.58
CA LYS A 42 13.37 3.64 -9.51
C LYS A 42 12.77 2.24 -9.53
N PHE A 43 13.21 1.38 -10.46
CA PHE A 43 12.71 0.01 -10.57
C PHE A 43 13.13 -0.87 -9.39
N ILE A 44 14.35 -0.70 -8.87
CA ILE A 44 14.79 -1.38 -7.64
C ILE A 44 13.91 -0.99 -6.47
N ILE A 45 13.68 0.32 -6.26
CA ILE A 45 12.81 0.82 -5.20
C ILE A 45 11.40 0.26 -5.34
N LEU A 46 10.80 0.34 -6.54
CA LEU A 46 9.46 -0.21 -6.79
C LEU A 46 9.40 -1.72 -6.53
N GLY A 47 10.41 -2.47 -6.96
CA GLY A 47 10.48 -3.92 -6.74
C GLY A 47 10.59 -4.28 -5.25
N VAL A 48 11.43 -3.57 -4.50
CA VAL A 48 11.55 -3.74 -3.05
C VAL A 48 10.26 -3.33 -2.34
N THR A 49 9.65 -2.21 -2.72
CA THR A 49 8.36 -1.79 -2.16
C THR A 49 7.28 -2.84 -2.46
N PHE A 50 7.17 -3.32 -3.70
CA PHE A 50 6.23 -4.38 -4.07
C PHE A 50 6.46 -5.68 -3.28
N LEU A 51 7.72 -6.08 -3.12
CA LEU A 51 8.10 -7.25 -2.33
C LEU A 51 7.57 -7.15 -0.90
N PHE A 52 7.86 -6.05 -0.21
CA PHE A 52 7.49 -5.86 1.19
C PHE A 52 6.00 -5.55 1.39
N THR A 53 5.38 -4.88 0.42
CA THR A 53 4.00 -4.39 0.58
C THR A 53 2.95 -5.34 0.06
N PHE A 54 3.26 -6.15 -0.96
CA PHE A 54 2.32 -7.08 -1.58
C PHE A 54 2.77 -8.53 -1.51
N LEU A 55 3.98 -8.84 -1.98
CA LEU A 55 4.41 -10.24 -2.12
C LEU A 55 4.59 -10.94 -0.78
N LEU A 56 5.33 -10.36 0.17
CA LEU A 56 5.54 -10.94 1.49
C LEU A 56 4.23 -11.10 2.30
N PRO A 57 3.37 -10.06 2.42
CA PRO A 57 2.08 -10.24 3.09
C PRO A 57 1.17 -11.24 2.39
N GLY A 58 1.14 -11.23 1.05
CA GLY A 58 0.33 -12.16 0.25
C GLY A 58 0.78 -13.61 0.42
N LEU A 59 2.09 -13.87 0.37
CA LEU A 59 2.65 -15.19 0.66
C LEU A 59 2.35 -15.62 2.10
N ASN A 60 2.45 -14.72 3.08
CA ASN A 60 2.09 -15.04 4.46
C ASN A 60 0.61 -15.43 4.58
N ALA A 61 -0.31 -14.69 3.96
CA ALA A 61 -1.73 -15.04 3.94
C ALA A 61 -1.96 -16.43 3.31
N LEU A 62 -1.28 -16.76 2.21
CA LEU A 62 -1.35 -18.07 1.57
C LEU A 62 -0.82 -19.19 2.48
N ILE A 63 0.28 -18.96 3.20
CA ILE A 63 0.84 -19.92 4.16
C ILE A 63 -0.18 -20.16 5.29
N LEU A 64 -0.75 -19.10 5.86
CA LEU A 64 -1.75 -19.19 6.92
C LEU A 64 -3.01 -19.94 6.46
N LEU A 65 -3.44 -19.75 5.22
CA LEU A 65 -4.54 -20.49 4.62
C LEU A 65 -4.23 -21.98 4.56
N LYS A 66 -3.04 -22.35 4.06
CA LYS A 66 -2.60 -23.75 3.97
C LYS A 66 -2.45 -24.41 5.34
N MET A 67 -2.10 -23.65 6.37
CA MET A 67 -2.00 -24.12 7.75
C MET A 67 -3.36 -24.20 8.47
N GLY A 68 -4.47 -23.82 7.81
CA GLY A 68 -5.80 -23.78 8.42
C GLY A 68 -5.98 -22.70 9.48
N ARG A 69 -5.11 -21.66 9.49
CA ARG A 69 -5.19 -20.55 10.44
C ARG A 69 -6.19 -19.47 10.00
N ILE A 70 -6.44 -19.37 8.70
CA ILE A 70 -7.53 -18.57 8.12
C ILE A 70 -8.35 -19.49 7.20
N ARG A 71 -9.64 -19.18 7.01
CA ARG A 71 -10.55 -20.03 6.22
C ARG A 71 -10.56 -19.66 4.75
N SER A 72 -10.31 -18.39 4.45
CA SER A 72 -10.26 -17.84 3.10
C SER A 72 -9.30 -16.64 3.06
N LEU A 73 -8.89 -16.22 1.87
CA LEU A 73 -8.02 -15.03 1.70
C LEU A 73 -8.77 -13.73 1.99
N GLU A 74 -10.09 -13.75 1.87
CA GLU A 74 -10.99 -12.64 2.18
C GLU A 74 -11.10 -12.41 3.71
N MET A 75 -10.72 -13.41 4.52
CA MET A 75 -10.67 -13.37 5.98
C MET A 75 -11.99 -12.83 6.57
N GLU A 76 -13.01 -13.70 6.61
CA GLU A 76 -14.38 -13.31 6.93
C GLU A 76 -14.53 -12.72 8.34
N SER A 77 -13.74 -13.22 9.29
CA SER A 77 -13.78 -12.79 10.69
C SER A 77 -12.65 -11.84 11.06
N GLY A 78 -12.91 -10.92 12.01
CA GLY A 78 -11.89 -10.02 12.54
C GLY A 78 -10.71 -10.76 13.18
N LYS A 79 -10.94 -11.95 13.76
CA LYS A 79 -9.90 -12.78 14.37
C LYS A 79 -8.90 -13.32 13.34
N GLU A 80 -9.38 -13.75 12.18
CA GLU A 80 -8.52 -14.24 11.09
C GLU A 80 -7.58 -13.14 10.55
N ARG A 81 -7.96 -11.87 10.69
CA ARG A 81 -7.19 -10.72 10.20
C ARG A 81 -6.05 -10.29 11.12
N ILE A 82 -6.03 -10.73 12.38
CA ILE A 82 -5.03 -10.28 13.36
C ILE A 82 -3.61 -10.65 12.90
N ILE A 83 -3.36 -11.92 12.58
CA ILE A 83 -2.02 -12.38 12.17
C ILE A 83 -1.61 -11.76 10.82
N PRO A 84 -2.47 -11.75 9.78
CA PRO A 84 -2.19 -11.07 8.52
C PRO A 84 -1.90 -9.58 8.67
N TYR A 85 -2.70 -8.82 9.43
CA TYR A 85 -2.48 -7.37 9.59
C TYR A 85 -1.23 -7.07 10.42
N THR A 86 -0.96 -7.83 11.50
CA THR A 86 0.26 -7.68 12.29
C THR A 86 1.50 -7.91 11.44
N SER A 87 1.57 -9.03 10.70
CA SER A 87 2.70 -9.32 9.82
C SER A 87 2.87 -8.29 8.71
N THR A 88 1.76 -7.83 8.10
CA THR A 88 1.77 -6.75 7.11
C THR A 88 2.36 -5.47 7.69
N ALA A 89 1.93 -5.06 8.89
CA ALA A 89 2.48 -3.89 9.57
C ALA A 89 3.99 -4.04 9.81
N LEU A 90 4.44 -5.22 10.27
CA LEU A 90 5.87 -5.49 10.47
C LEU A 90 6.67 -5.38 9.16
N TYR A 91 6.18 -5.92 8.05
CA TYR A 91 6.84 -5.78 6.76
C TYR A 91 6.90 -4.31 6.31
N PHE A 92 5.84 -3.53 6.52
CA PHE A 92 5.82 -2.12 6.15
C PHE A 92 6.79 -1.29 7.01
N PHE A 93 6.85 -1.55 8.32
CA PHE A 93 7.84 -0.92 9.20
C PHE A 93 9.27 -1.35 8.89
N ALA A 94 9.50 -2.61 8.50
CA ALA A 94 10.80 -3.08 8.04
C ALA A 94 11.24 -2.36 6.76
N LEU A 95 10.32 -2.17 5.80
CA LEU A 95 10.57 -1.37 4.60
C LEU A 95 10.88 0.09 4.94
N TYR A 96 10.12 0.69 5.87
CA TYR A 96 10.40 2.05 6.35
C TYR A 96 11.81 2.14 6.96
N TYR A 97 12.19 1.18 7.80
CA TYR A 97 13.51 1.14 8.42
C TYR A 97 14.64 1.00 7.39
N LEU A 98 14.46 0.14 6.38
CA LEU A 98 15.39 0.00 5.26
C LEU A 98 15.60 1.35 4.55
N PHE A 99 14.52 2.11 4.35
CA PHE A 99 14.57 3.39 3.64
C PHE A 99 15.00 4.54 4.53
N TYR A 100 14.86 4.41 5.85
CA TYR A 100 15.34 5.39 6.81
C TYR A 100 16.87 5.39 6.87
N ASN A 101 17.49 4.21 6.80
CA ASN A 101 18.94 4.06 6.83
C ASN A 101 19.61 4.42 5.49
N ALA A 102 18.90 4.26 4.37
CA ALA A 102 19.32 4.80 3.09
C ALA A 102 18.99 6.30 3.04
N GLU A 103 19.85 7.15 2.48
CA GLU A 103 19.65 8.61 2.39
C GLU A 103 18.55 9.01 1.38
N PHE A 104 17.43 8.27 1.34
CA PHE A 104 16.33 8.55 0.42
C PHE A 104 15.62 9.87 0.76
N PRO A 105 15.02 10.52 -0.27
CA PRO A 105 14.19 11.70 -0.07
C PRO A 105 13.11 11.49 0.99
N ALA A 106 12.85 12.53 1.80
CA ALA A 106 11.91 12.47 2.91
C ALA A 106 10.48 12.06 2.47
N VAL A 107 10.05 12.47 1.29
CA VAL A 107 8.71 12.14 0.75
C VAL A 107 8.52 10.62 0.61
N LEU A 108 9.55 9.89 0.16
CA LEU A 108 9.49 8.43 0.02
C LEU A 108 9.35 7.75 1.40
N LYS A 109 10.12 8.23 2.38
CA LYS A 109 10.09 7.72 3.76
C LYS A 109 8.71 7.96 4.41
N LEU A 110 8.16 9.16 4.24
CA LEU A 110 6.85 9.54 4.79
C LEU A 110 5.71 8.74 4.16
N LEU A 111 5.79 8.44 2.86
CA LEU A 111 4.79 7.61 2.18
C LEU A 111 4.71 6.21 2.79
N ILE A 112 5.86 5.55 2.98
CA ILE A 112 5.90 4.21 3.61
C ILE A 112 5.45 4.29 5.06
N LEU A 113 5.91 5.29 5.81
CA LEU A 113 5.50 5.47 7.21
C LEU A 113 4.00 5.66 7.34
N GLY A 114 3.39 6.48 6.47
CA GLY A 114 1.94 6.67 6.43
C GLY A 114 1.20 5.36 6.13
N ALA A 115 1.70 4.58 5.19
CA ALA A 115 1.14 3.25 4.89
C ALA A 115 1.28 2.28 6.08
N ALA A 116 2.44 2.26 6.75
CA ALA A 116 2.70 1.42 7.93
C ALA A 116 1.78 1.78 9.10
N ILE A 117 1.61 3.08 9.36
CA ILE A 117 0.68 3.58 10.38
C ILE A 117 -0.77 3.23 9.99
N SER A 118 -1.13 3.34 8.72
CA SER A 118 -2.50 3.02 8.25
C SER A 118 -2.86 1.56 8.51
N ILE A 119 -1.98 0.60 8.20
CA ILE A 119 -2.24 -0.82 8.49
C ILE A 119 -2.20 -1.12 9.99
N LEU A 120 -1.35 -0.44 10.76
CA LEU A 120 -1.34 -0.55 12.22
C LEU A 120 -2.65 -0.07 12.84
N LEU A 121 -3.15 1.09 12.41
CA LEU A 121 -4.45 1.62 12.84
C LEU A 121 -5.58 0.69 12.40
N THR A 122 -5.51 0.14 11.19
CA THR A 122 -6.47 -0.87 10.70
C THR A 122 -6.51 -2.08 11.62
N LEU A 123 -5.36 -2.60 12.06
CA LEU A 123 -5.26 -3.69 13.04
C LEU A 123 -5.90 -3.31 14.38
N ILE A 124 -5.56 -2.13 14.92
CA ILE A 124 -6.08 -1.66 16.21
C ILE A 124 -7.61 -1.53 16.16
N ILE A 125 -8.14 -0.91 15.10
CA ILE A 125 -9.58 -0.73 14.90
C ILE A 125 -10.27 -2.08 14.69
N ASN A 126 -9.63 -3.03 13.99
CA ASN A 126 -10.16 -4.37 13.73
C ASN A 126 -10.48 -5.18 15.00
N PHE A 127 -9.90 -4.84 16.15
CA PHE A 127 -10.29 -5.46 17.44
C PHE A 127 -11.70 -5.07 17.91
N ARG A 128 -12.25 -3.94 17.45
CA ARG A 128 -13.59 -3.45 17.83
C ARG A 128 -14.59 -3.50 16.69
N TRP A 129 -14.15 -3.16 15.47
CA TRP A 129 -15.02 -3.07 14.30
C TRP A 129 -14.37 -3.67 13.08
N LYS A 130 -15.13 -4.44 12.31
CA LYS A 130 -14.68 -4.98 11.02
C LYS A 130 -14.49 -3.83 10.03
N ILE A 131 -13.27 -3.33 9.91
CA ILE A 131 -12.88 -2.31 8.95
C ILE A 131 -12.49 -2.95 7.60
N SER A 132 -12.70 -2.23 6.50
CA SER A 132 -12.29 -2.68 5.17
C SER A 132 -10.90 -2.15 4.83
N ALA A 133 -9.97 -3.06 4.53
CA ALA A 133 -8.64 -2.70 4.07
C ALA A 133 -8.67 -1.99 2.70
N HIS A 134 -9.68 -2.25 1.87
CA HIS A 134 -9.87 -1.58 0.57
C HIS A 134 -10.14 -0.09 0.72
N THR A 135 -11.06 0.30 1.61
CA THR A 135 -11.30 1.73 1.87
C THR A 135 -10.12 2.40 2.55
N VAL A 136 -9.41 1.71 3.46
CA VAL A 136 -8.16 2.26 4.03
C VAL A 136 -7.10 2.45 2.95
N GLY A 137 -6.93 1.49 2.04
CA GLY A 137 -5.97 1.57 0.94
C GLY A 137 -6.27 2.74 -0.01
N ILE A 138 -7.53 2.89 -0.42
CA ILE A 138 -7.96 3.97 -1.32
C ILE A 138 -7.84 5.34 -0.63
N GLY A 139 -8.30 5.46 0.63
CA GLY A 139 -8.12 6.68 1.41
C GLY A 139 -6.65 7.03 1.63
N GLY A 140 -5.81 6.02 1.84
CA GLY A 140 -4.37 6.16 2.00
C GLY A 140 -3.69 6.71 0.74
N ILE A 141 -3.99 6.14 -0.43
CA ILE A 141 -3.41 6.64 -1.70
C ILE A 141 -3.97 8.01 -2.08
N ALA A 142 -5.23 8.31 -1.77
CA ALA A 142 -5.81 9.66 -1.95
C ALA A 142 -5.07 10.70 -1.10
N GLY A 143 -4.85 10.41 0.19
CA GLY A 143 -4.07 11.28 1.09
C GLY A 143 -2.61 11.42 0.66
N ALA A 144 -1.99 10.32 0.18
CA ALA A 144 -0.65 10.36 -0.38
C ALA A 144 -0.57 11.24 -1.63
N ALA A 145 -1.53 11.13 -2.56
CA ALA A 145 -1.60 11.96 -3.75
C ALA A 145 -1.72 13.44 -3.40
N MET A 146 -2.59 13.81 -2.45
CA MET A 146 -2.68 15.19 -1.95
C MET A 146 -1.34 15.68 -1.37
N GLY A 147 -0.69 14.86 -0.55
CA GLY A 147 0.61 15.18 0.04
C GLY A 147 1.71 15.35 -1.02
N ILE A 148 1.73 14.50 -2.05
CA ILE A 148 2.64 14.56 -3.18
C ILE A 148 2.42 15.84 -3.99
N MET A 149 1.18 16.14 -4.37
CA MET A 149 0.83 17.36 -5.11
C MET A 149 1.31 18.60 -4.34
N HIS A 150 1.06 18.66 -3.04
CA HIS A 150 1.47 19.80 -2.22
C HIS A 150 2.99 19.90 -2.02
N ARG A 151 3.68 18.77 -1.79
CA ARG A 151 5.12 18.77 -1.48
C ARG A 151 6.02 18.88 -2.71
N LEU A 152 5.62 18.24 -3.81
CA LEU A 152 6.40 18.19 -5.04
C LEU A 152 5.92 19.23 -6.08
N GLN A 153 4.85 19.97 -5.79
CA GLN A 153 4.25 20.98 -6.68
C GLN A 153 3.88 20.38 -8.05
N ILE A 154 3.41 19.12 -8.03
CA ILE A 154 2.99 18.40 -9.23
C ILE A 154 1.48 18.55 -9.39
N ASP A 155 1.03 18.91 -10.59
CA ASP A 155 -0.38 18.84 -10.94
C ASP A 155 -0.79 17.40 -11.28
N MET A 156 -1.40 16.72 -10.30
CA MET A 156 -2.01 15.40 -10.47
C MET A 156 -3.53 15.44 -10.24
N PHE A 157 -4.18 16.59 -10.46
CA PHE A 157 -5.58 16.77 -10.07
C PHE A 157 -6.52 15.73 -10.68
N LEU A 158 -6.33 15.38 -11.97
CA LEU A 158 -7.13 14.34 -12.63
C LEU A 158 -6.92 12.94 -12.03
N VAL A 159 -5.68 12.60 -11.67
CA VAL A 159 -5.37 11.32 -11.02
C VAL A 159 -6.00 11.27 -9.64
N PHE A 160 -5.97 12.38 -8.89
CA PHE A 160 -6.63 12.49 -7.59
C PHE A 160 -8.15 12.31 -7.71
N LEU A 161 -8.81 12.97 -8.67
CA LEU A 161 -10.23 12.78 -8.94
C LEU A 161 -10.57 11.33 -9.31
N PHE A 162 -9.73 10.67 -10.11
CA PHE A 162 -9.91 9.26 -10.44
C PHE A 162 -9.80 8.35 -9.21
N ILE A 163 -8.82 8.59 -8.32
CA ILE A 163 -8.68 7.85 -7.06
C ILE A 163 -9.94 8.01 -6.21
N LEU A 164 -10.48 9.24 -6.10
CA LEU A 164 -11.71 9.49 -5.36
C LEU A 164 -12.93 8.82 -6.00
N PHE A 165 -13.03 8.84 -7.33
CA PHE A 165 -14.10 8.14 -8.04
C PHE A 165 -14.08 6.64 -7.76
N CYS A 166 -12.90 6.02 -7.74
CA CYS A 166 -12.73 4.61 -7.39
C CYS A 166 -13.01 4.29 -5.90
N SER A 167 -13.20 5.30 -5.04
CA SER A 167 -13.43 5.10 -3.60
C SER A 167 -14.87 4.78 -3.23
N GLY A 168 -15.83 4.96 -4.15
CA GLY A 168 -17.28 4.80 -3.96
C GLY A 168 -17.92 3.77 -4.88
#